data_AF-A0A2V5I815-F1
#
_entry.id   AF-A0A2V5I815-F1
#
_cell.length_a   1.000
_cell.length_b   1.000
_cell.length_c   1.000
_cell.angle_alpha   90.00
_cell.angle_beta   90.00
_cell.angle_gamma   90.00
#
_symmetry.space_group_name_H-M   'P 1'
#
loop_
_entity.id
_entity.type
_entity.pdbx_description
1 polymer ?
#
loop_
_entity_poly.entity_id
_entity_poly.type
_entity_poly.pdbx_seq_one_letter_code
_entity_poly.pdbx_strand_id
1 'polypeptide(L)'
;MTSSDALIPNPAHIQAETMLARQFGRETANYFSSSPLNRLSFLRSDHPFLSAALQHPSTRFVLLKDLAPLVQTAAPAAPYYARYDEIQPLVPATLYDQSEEDLLNAYDSRTPAAATPIFLGLDETAPKREGAFTWKSYAGTPYFALDVTGPRGGEEEQQAPYRQVVEALEAKGLSFLQARVVMSFAADQAAIYAQARALIDWNTRNTFCGTCGQRTVAVHSGTKRACPATDRARPAAGRPACSTRTTISNLSFPRTDPTVIVAVLSADAQRILLGRGKRFPPHWYSTLAGFVEPAESVEDAVRREVWEEAGVTLSRVVLHSSQPWPYPANLMIGAIAQVSDAAHEAITLEHDPELEDARWFDIAEVEEALRNGVSALGDAPGPEYTEGALRLPPPTAIANQLIRAAISIDLLGGEKNSKI
;
A
#
# COMPACT_ATOMS: atom_id res chain seq x y z
N MET A 1 -24.14 4.06 0.39
CA MET A 1 -23.32 5.15 -0.17
C MET A 1 -22.48 5.70 0.98
N THR A 2 -21.23 5.28 1.09
CA THR A 2 -20.25 6.02 1.90
C THR A 2 -20.14 7.41 1.26
N SER A 3 -20.27 8.48 2.04
CA SER A 3 -19.98 9.83 1.53
C SER A 3 -18.58 9.82 0.91
N SER A 4 -18.39 10.50 -0.23
CA SER A 4 -17.06 10.68 -0.86
C SER A 4 -15.99 11.14 0.14
N ASP A 5 -16.41 11.86 1.17
CA ASP A 5 -15.55 12.40 2.24
C ASP A 5 -14.90 11.31 3.11
N ALA A 6 -15.49 10.11 3.20
CA ALA A 6 -14.92 9.02 3.99
C ALA A 6 -13.79 8.28 3.26
N LEU A 7 -13.69 8.44 1.93
CA LEU A 7 -12.74 7.72 1.08
C LEU A 7 -11.44 8.50 0.86
N ILE A 8 -11.43 9.82 1.01
CA ILE A 8 -10.21 10.63 0.86
C ILE A 8 -9.68 10.96 2.26
N PRO A 9 -8.41 10.64 2.58
CA PRO A 9 -7.88 10.96 3.90
C PRO A 9 -7.86 12.47 4.13
N ASN A 10 -8.29 12.87 5.32
CA ASN A 10 -8.27 14.27 5.74
C ASN A 10 -7.77 14.41 7.20
N PRO A 11 -6.50 14.08 7.49
CA PRO A 11 -6.01 14.10 8.86
C PRO A 11 -5.84 15.54 9.40
N ALA A 12 -6.01 15.72 10.70
CA ALA A 12 -6.01 17.06 11.31
C ALA A 12 -4.69 17.85 11.09
N HIS A 13 -3.55 17.17 10.98
CA HIS A 13 -2.25 17.85 10.83
C HIS A 13 -2.08 18.54 9.47
N ILE A 14 -2.68 18.02 8.38
CA ILE A 14 -2.61 18.69 7.06
C ILE A 14 -3.53 19.91 6.97
N GLN A 15 -4.47 20.04 7.91
CA GLN A 15 -5.37 21.18 8.02
C GLN A 15 -4.76 22.34 8.82
N ALA A 16 -3.59 22.15 9.41
CA ALA A 16 -2.92 23.18 10.19
C ALA A 16 -2.33 24.27 9.28
N GLU A 17 -2.71 25.52 9.53
CA GLU A 17 -2.21 26.69 8.79
C GLU A 17 -0.77 27.03 9.18
N THR A 18 0.18 26.43 8.46
CA THR A 18 1.63 26.64 8.63
C THR A 18 2.19 27.60 7.58
N MET A 19 3.41 28.08 7.77
CA MET A 19 4.11 28.89 6.75
C MET A 19 4.21 28.14 5.41
N LEU A 20 4.55 26.84 5.45
CA LEU A 20 4.63 26.01 4.24
C LEU A 20 3.26 25.82 3.58
N ALA A 21 2.20 25.62 4.36
CA ALA A 21 0.84 25.46 3.82
C ALA A 21 0.36 26.72 3.07
N ARG A 22 0.74 27.91 3.56
CA ARG A 22 0.42 29.18 2.88
C ARG A 22 1.23 29.39 1.61
N GLN A 23 2.48 28.92 1.59
CA GLN A 23 3.38 29.13 0.45
C GLN A 23 3.15 28.13 -0.69
N PHE A 24 2.83 26.87 -0.36
CA PHE A 24 2.75 25.77 -1.32
C PHE A 24 1.37 25.11 -1.39
N GLY A 25 0.38 25.65 -0.69
CA GLY A 25 -0.92 25.02 -0.51
C GLY A 25 -0.91 23.94 0.58
N ARG A 26 -2.10 23.42 0.91
CA ARG A 26 -2.24 22.33 1.87
C ARG A 26 -1.70 21.03 1.28
N GLU A 27 -1.12 20.20 2.14
CA GLU A 27 -0.63 18.88 1.76
C GLU A 27 -1.79 18.01 1.26
N THR A 28 -1.58 17.30 0.14
CA THR A 28 -2.53 16.32 -0.38
C THR A 28 -2.25 14.94 0.22
N ALA A 29 -3.18 14.43 1.02
CA ALA A 29 -3.14 13.06 1.52
C ALA A 29 -3.88 12.12 0.56
N ASN A 30 -3.17 11.15 0.00
CA ASN A 30 -3.76 10.18 -0.93
C ASN A 30 -4.33 8.96 -0.22
N TYR A 31 -5.32 8.29 -0.82
CA TYR A 31 -5.85 7.04 -0.30
C TYR A 31 -4.74 6.00 -0.01
N PHE A 32 -4.93 5.15 1.00
CA PHE A 32 -3.89 4.28 1.61
C PHE A 32 -2.78 4.99 2.42
N SER A 33 -2.69 6.33 2.42
CA SER A 33 -1.81 7.08 3.31
C SER A 33 -2.49 7.45 4.63
N SER A 34 -1.75 8.14 5.51
CA SER A 34 -2.31 8.75 6.72
C SER A 34 -2.98 7.75 7.67
N SER A 35 -2.32 6.60 7.84
CA SER A 35 -2.74 5.58 8.82
C SER A 35 -2.95 6.20 10.20
N PRO A 36 -4.04 5.87 10.91
CA PRO A 36 -4.27 6.32 12.27
C PRO A 36 -3.31 5.65 13.27
N LEU A 37 -2.57 4.63 12.85
CA LEU A 37 -1.65 3.88 13.71
C LEU A 37 -0.30 4.59 13.82
N ASN A 38 0.11 4.88 15.05
CA ASN A 38 1.52 5.12 15.34
C ASN A 38 2.28 3.79 15.21
N ARG A 39 3.18 3.71 14.22
CA ARG A 39 3.85 2.45 13.86
C ARG A 39 4.77 1.89 14.95
N LEU A 40 5.29 2.74 15.84
CA LEU A 40 6.20 2.40 16.94
C LEU A 40 7.24 1.32 16.56
N SER A 41 7.92 1.52 15.42
CA SER A 41 8.74 0.48 14.79
C SER A 41 9.89 -0.05 15.65
N PHE A 42 10.38 0.76 16.59
CA PHE A 42 11.42 0.39 17.55
C PHE A 42 10.95 -0.62 18.61
N LEU A 43 9.64 -0.80 18.79
CA LEU A 43 9.07 -1.82 19.69
C LEU A 43 8.90 -3.19 19.01
N ARG A 44 9.16 -3.29 17.70
CA ARG A 44 8.97 -4.54 16.96
C ARG A 44 9.93 -5.65 17.36
N SER A 45 11.05 -5.32 18.02
CA SER A 45 11.98 -6.29 18.61
C SER A 45 11.83 -6.42 20.14
N ASP A 46 10.93 -5.66 20.76
CA ASP A 46 10.68 -5.69 22.21
C ASP A 46 9.68 -6.83 22.51
N HIS A 47 10.19 -8.02 22.79
CA HIS A 47 9.38 -9.21 23.04
C HIS A 47 8.44 -9.07 24.26
N PRO A 48 8.87 -8.50 25.40
CA PRO A 48 7.96 -8.17 26.50
C PRO A 48 6.78 -7.29 26.07
N PHE A 49 7.05 -6.26 25.27
CA PHE A 49 5.99 -5.41 24.71
C PHE A 49 5.04 -6.23 23.83
N LEU A 50 5.59 -7.00 22.88
CA LEU A 50 4.79 -7.78 21.93
C LEU A 50 3.93 -8.83 22.64
N SER A 51 4.47 -9.51 23.65
CA SER A 51 3.74 -10.49 24.45
C SER A 51 2.56 -9.84 25.18
N ALA A 52 2.79 -8.69 25.82
CA ALA A 52 1.74 -7.94 26.51
C ALA A 52 0.68 -7.38 25.54
N ALA A 53 1.11 -6.84 24.41
CA ALA A 53 0.23 -6.29 23.39
C ALA A 53 -0.61 -7.38 22.72
N LEU A 54 -0.02 -8.52 22.38
CA LEU A 54 -0.71 -9.62 21.69
C LEU A 54 -1.94 -10.11 22.46
N GLN A 55 -1.80 -10.26 23.78
CA GLN A 55 -2.82 -10.83 24.66
C GLN A 55 -3.82 -9.81 25.20
N HIS A 56 -3.60 -8.52 24.95
CA HIS A 56 -4.45 -7.48 25.51
C HIS A 56 -5.87 -7.52 24.92
N PRO A 57 -6.95 -7.41 25.72
CA PRO A 57 -8.34 -7.49 25.21
C PRO A 57 -8.71 -6.43 24.17
N SER A 58 -8.03 -5.28 24.18
CA SER A 58 -8.23 -4.23 23.17
C SER A 58 -7.58 -4.56 21.83
N THR A 59 -6.67 -5.53 21.75
CA THR A 59 -5.91 -5.80 20.53
C THR A 59 -6.79 -6.24 19.37
N ARG A 60 -6.42 -5.78 18.18
CA ARG A 60 -7.16 -5.95 16.93
C ARG A 60 -6.27 -6.61 15.87
N PHE A 61 -6.83 -7.58 15.16
CA PHE A 61 -6.12 -8.35 14.14
C PHE A 61 -6.75 -8.13 12.76
N VAL A 62 -5.95 -7.63 11.82
CA VAL A 62 -6.27 -7.59 10.39
C VAL A 62 -5.98 -8.96 9.81
N LEU A 63 -7.03 -9.71 9.48
CA LEU A 63 -6.89 -11.06 8.94
C LEU A 63 -6.90 -11.03 7.42
N LEU A 64 -5.93 -11.70 6.81
CA LEU A 64 -5.83 -11.88 5.37
C LEU A 64 -5.80 -13.37 5.03
N LYS A 65 -6.62 -13.78 4.06
CA LYS A 65 -6.56 -15.11 3.44
C LYS A 65 -6.26 -14.93 1.96
N ASP A 66 -5.15 -15.46 1.48
CA ASP A 66 -4.66 -15.25 0.12
C ASP A 66 -4.58 -13.75 -0.25
N LEU A 67 -4.19 -12.91 0.71
CA LEU A 67 -4.17 -11.45 0.65
C LEU A 67 -5.55 -10.75 0.53
N ALA A 68 -6.64 -11.52 0.58
CA ALA A 68 -8.00 -10.98 0.68
C ALA A 68 -8.32 -10.61 2.13
N PRO A 69 -8.81 -9.39 2.42
CA PRO A 69 -9.16 -8.97 3.78
C PRO A 69 -10.47 -9.60 4.26
N LEU A 70 -10.50 -9.95 5.54
CA LEU A 70 -11.72 -10.32 6.24
C LEU A 70 -12.63 -9.09 6.39
N VAL A 71 -13.87 -9.21 5.93
CA VAL A 71 -14.88 -8.14 5.97
C VAL A 71 -16.18 -8.64 6.57
N GLN A 72 -16.98 -7.71 7.07
CA GLN A 72 -18.38 -7.97 7.36
C GLN A 72 -19.14 -8.12 6.04
N THR A 73 -20.02 -9.13 5.94
CA THR A 73 -20.76 -9.42 4.69
C THR A 73 -21.85 -8.37 4.38
N ALA A 74 -22.18 -7.48 5.32
CA ALA A 74 -23.11 -6.38 5.09
C ALA A 74 -22.54 -5.35 4.08
N ALA A 75 -23.41 -4.79 3.23
CA ALA A 75 -23.03 -3.76 2.27
C ALA A 75 -23.18 -2.34 2.90
N PRO A 76 -22.19 -1.45 2.76
CA PRO A 76 -20.89 -1.64 2.13
C PRO A 76 -19.93 -2.49 2.99
N ALA A 77 -19.16 -3.36 2.35
CA ALA A 77 -18.20 -4.24 3.03
C ALA A 77 -17.15 -3.41 3.79
N ALA A 78 -17.09 -3.58 5.10
CA ALA A 78 -16.11 -2.95 5.98
C ALA A 78 -15.14 -3.99 6.55
N PRO A 79 -13.85 -3.64 6.79
CA PRO A 79 -12.91 -4.55 7.42
C PRO A 79 -13.40 -5.00 8.79
N TYR A 80 -13.29 -6.30 9.05
CA TYR A 80 -13.48 -6.85 10.38
C TYR A 80 -12.12 -7.02 11.06
N TYR A 81 -11.99 -6.47 12.26
CA TYR A 81 -10.79 -6.63 13.08
C TYR A 81 -11.06 -7.70 14.14
N ALA A 82 -10.43 -8.87 13.98
CA ALA A 82 -10.57 -9.97 14.90
C ALA A 82 -9.92 -9.68 16.26
N ARG A 83 -10.32 -10.45 17.26
CA ARG A 83 -9.76 -10.44 18.62
C ARG A 83 -8.84 -11.64 18.83
N TYR A 84 -8.06 -11.62 19.90
CA TYR A 84 -7.09 -12.66 20.21
C TYR A 84 -7.75 -14.05 20.41
N ASP A 85 -8.94 -14.11 21.03
CA ASP A 85 -9.68 -15.36 21.23
C ASP A 85 -10.06 -16.06 19.90
N GLU A 86 -10.19 -15.29 18.82
CA GLU A 86 -10.57 -15.81 17.50
C GLU A 86 -9.38 -16.39 16.72
N ILE A 87 -8.15 -16.05 17.11
CA ILE A 87 -6.92 -16.45 16.41
C ILE A 87 -5.95 -17.26 17.28
N GLN A 88 -6.27 -17.44 18.57
CA GLN A 88 -5.46 -18.19 19.53
C GLN A 88 -5.03 -19.59 19.05
N PRO A 89 -5.84 -20.36 18.29
CA PRO A 89 -5.40 -21.64 17.73
C PRO A 89 -4.19 -21.55 16.80
N LEU A 90 -3.95 -20.38 16.19
CA LEU A 90 -2.83 -20.14 15.26
C LEU A 90 -1.65 -19.44 15.94
N VAL A 91 -1.94 -18.63 16.96
CA VAL A 91 -0.96 -17.74 17.61
C VAL A 91 -0.94 -18.01 19.11
N PRO A 92 -0.02 -18.88 19.59
CA PRO A 92 0.08 -19.18 21.00
C PRO A 92 0.51 -17.95 21.82
N ALA A 93 0.04 -17.85 23.06
CA ALA A 93 0.36 -16.73 23.95
C ALA A 93 1.87 -16.64 24.25
N THR A 94 2.55 -17.78 24.19
CA THR A 94 3.99 -17.94 24.46
C THR A 94 4.87 -17.61 23.26
N LEU A 95 4.31 -17.08 22.17
CA LEU A 95 5.05 -16.85 20.91
C LEU A 95 6.30 -15.98 21.11
N TYR A 96 6.24 -15.01 22.02
CA TYR A 96 7.31 -14.05 22.27
C TYR A 96 8.13 -14.35 23.54
N ASP A 97 7.97 -15.52 24.16
CA ASP A 97 8.67 -15.87 25.41
C ASP A 97 10.16 -16.13 25.21
N GLN A 98 10.55 -16.57 24.01
CA GLN A 98 11.94 -16.82 23.65
C GLN A 98 12.57 -15.57 23.05
N SER A 99 13.87 -15.35 23.27
CA SER A 99 14.61 -14.28 22.60
C SER A 99 14.75 -14.57 21.09
N GLU A 100 15.00 -13.53 20.29
CA GLU A 100 15.33 -13.72 18.86
C GLU A 100 16.56 -14.61 18.68
N GLU A 101 17.58 -14.46 19.52
CA GLU A 101 18.79 -15.27 19.47
C GLU A 101 18.49 -16.75 19.74
N ASP A 102 17.70 -17.04 20.77
CA ASP A 102 17.28 -18.41 21.08
C ASP A 102 16.46 -19.01 19.95
N LEU A 103 15.53 -18.24 19.36
CA LEU A 103 14.72 -18.68 18.23
C LEU A 103 15.59 -19.03 17.00
N LEU A 104 16.62 -18.23 16.73
CA LEU A 104 17.56 -18.48 15.63
C LEU A 104 18.45 -19.70 15.90
N ASN A 105 18.93 -19.87 17.13
CA ASN A 105 19.75 -21.00 17.55
C ASN A 105 18.95 -22.30 17.66
N ALA A 106 17.65 -22.20 17.93
CA ALA A 106 16.72 -23.32 18.01
C ALA A 106 16.10 -23.70 16.67
N TYR A 107 16.42 -22.98 15.59
CA TYR A 107 15.80 -23.19 14.28
C TYR A 107 15.89 -24.63 13.79
N ASP A 108 14.74 -25.19 13.42
CA ASP A 108 14.58 -26.53 12.87
C ASP A 108 13.64 -26.45 11.65
N SER A 109 14.16 -26.76 10.46
CA SER A 109 13.36 -26.67 9.23
C SER A 109 12.29 -27.76 9.08
N ARG A 110 12.28 -28.78 9.95
CA ARG A 110 11.20 -29.79 10.02
C ARG A 110 9.99 -29.27 10.80
N THR A 111 10.21 -28.33 11.71
CA THR A 111 9.14 -27.74 12.51
C THR A 111 8.46 -26.65 11.69
N PRO A 112 7.15 -26.72 11.48
CA PRO A 112 6.40 -25.66 10.81
C PRO A 112 6.57 -24.35 11.58
N ALA A 113 6.80 -23.26 10.86
CA ALA A 113 6.76 -21.95 11.49
C ALA A 113 5.33 -21.66 11.96
N ALA A 114 5.18 -21.23 13.21
CA ALA A 114 3.91 -20.71 13.71
C ALA A 114 3.45 -19.51 12.87
N ALA A 115 2.13 -19.28 12.84
CA ALA A 115 1.60 -18.07 12.22
C ALA A 115 2.22 -16.85 12.91
N THR A 116 2.83 -15.96 12.13
CA THR A 116 3.56 -14.81 12.69
C THR A 116 2.67 -13.56 12.63
N PRO A 117 2.08 -13.11 13.75
CA PRO A 117 1.38 -11.84 13.80
C PRO A 117 2.39 -10.69 13.59
N ILE A 118 2.00 -9.73 12.76
CA ILE A 118 2.82 -8.59 12.35
C ILE A 118 2.31 -7.33 13.02
N PHE A 119 3.10 -6.74 13.91
CA PHE A 119 2.73 -5.53 14.64
C PHE A 119 2.68 -4.33 13.70
N LEU A 120 1.47 -3.77 13.52
CA LEU A 120 1.22 -2.65 12.62
C LEU A 120 1.47 -1.31 13.32
N GLY A 121 1.05 -1.21 14.58
CA GLY A 121 1.16 0.00 15.41
C GLY A 121 0.13 0.06 16.53
N LEU A 122 0.09 1.20 17.21
CA LEU A 122 -0.95 1.55 18.19
C LEU A 122 -1.85 2.64 17.62
N ASP A 123 -3.17 2.45 17.73
CA ASP A 123 -4.12 3.56 17.59
C ASP A 123 -4.20 4.32 18.92
N GLU A 124 -3.63 5.53 18.94
CA GLU A 124 -3.57 6.40 20.12
C GLU A 124 -4.75 7.39 20.19
N THR A 125 -5.69 7.33 19.23
CA THR A 125 -6.82 8.28 19.14
C THR A 125 -7.95 7.98 20.12
N ALA A 126 -8.09 6.72 20.52
CA ALA A 126 -9.02 6.35 21.58
C ALA A 126 -8.61 7.10 22.87
N PRO A 127 -9.54 7.76 23.58
CA PRO A 127 -9.21 8.41 24.84
C PRO A 127 -8.54 7.37 25.76
N LYS A 128 -7.68 7.82 26.68
CA LYS A 128 -7.15 6.99 27.79
C LYS A 128 -8.30 6.54 28.69
N ARG A 129 -9.17 5.68 28.17
CA ARG A 129 -10.30 5.06 28.85
C ARG A 129 -9.74 3.94 29.69
N GLU A 130 -10.50 3.61 30.73
CA GLU A 130 -10.31 2.39 31.50
C GLU A 130 -10.29 1.19 30.53
N GLY A 131 -9.19 0.43 30.51
CA GLY A 131 -9.01 -0.72 29.61
C GLY A 131 -8.28 -0.47 28.28
N ALA A 132 -7.66 0.68 28.06
CA ALA A 132 -6.69 0.86 26.96
C ALA A 132 -5.38 0.12 27.26
N PHE A 133 -4.70 -0.41 26.22
CA PHE A 133 -3.37 -0.99 26.40
C PHE A 133 -2.38 0.12 26.74
N THR A 134 -1.53 -0.10 27.75
CA THR A 134 -0.50 0.85 28.16
C THR A 134 0.87 0.20 28.19
N TRP A 135 1.86 0.87 27.61
CA TRP A 135 3.26 0.48 27.69
C TRP A 135 4.15 1.70 27.85
N LYS A 136 4.76 1.85 29.03
CA LYS A 136 5.55 3.04 29.38
C LYS A 136 4.70 4.32 29.17
N SER A 137 5.11 5.20 28.26
CA SER A 137 4.40 6.43 27.90
C SER A 137 3.35 6.25 26.81
N TYR A 138 3.30 5.10 26.14
CA TYR A 138 2.38 4.82 25.03
C TYR A 138 1.09 4.20 25.56
N ALA A 139 -0.04 4.65 25.03
CA ALA A 139 -1.34 4.11 25.36
C ALA A 139 -2.23 4.10 24.11
N GLY A 140 -2.98 3.02 23.89
CA GLY A 140 -3.81 2.91 22.72
C GLY A 140 -4.34 1.51 22.47
N THR A 141 -4.77 1.27 21.24
CA THR A 141 -5.26 -0.04 20.78
C THR A 141 -4.20 -0.69 19.90
N PRO A 142 -3.63 -1.86 20.27
CA PRO A 142 -2.66 -2.53 19.42
C PRO A 142 -3.30 -3.16 18.19
N TYR A 143 -2.64 -2.99 17.04
CA TYR A 143 -3.04 -3.62 15.78
C TYR A 143 -1.96 -4.57 15.29
N PHE A 144 -2.37 -5.77 14.92
CA PHE A 144 -1.54 -6.77 14.25
C PHE A 144 -2.17 -7.18 12.91
N ALA A 145 -1.36 -7.63 11.96
CA ALA A 145 -1.82 -8.36 10.79
C ALA A 145 -1.49 -9.84 10.92
N LEU A 146 -2.37 -10.72 10.43
CA LEU A 146 -2.16 -12.16 10.43
C LEU A 146 -2.61 -12.79 9.11
N ASP A 147 -1.75 -13.62 8.54
CA ASP A 147 -2.10 -14.47 7.40
C ASP A 147 -2.76 -15.76 7.92
N VAL A 148 -3.99 -16.01 7.46
CA VAL A 148 -4.78 -17.20 7.84
C VAL A 148 -4.94 -18.18 6.67
N THR A 149 -4.14 -18.05 5.61
CA THR A 149 -4.15 -18.94 4.44
C THR A 149 -3.71 -20.37 4.77
N GLY A 150 -2.78 -20.51 5.72
CA GLY A 150 -2.08 -21.77 6.00
C GLY A 150 -0.79 -21.92 5.19
N PRO A 151 0.15 -22.77 5.65
CA PRO A 151 1.45 -22.95 5.00
C PRO A 151 1.29 -23.64 3.63
N ARG A 152 1.84 -23.06 2.56
CA ARG A 152 1.78 -23.69 1.22
C ARG A 152 2.44 -25.06 1.21
N GLY A 153 1.70 -26.08 0.77
CA GLY A 153 2.16 -27.47 0.73
C GLY A 153 2.31 -28.12 2.11
N GLY A 154 1.77 -27.51 3.16
CA GLY A 154 1.71 -28.12 4.50
C GLY A 154 0.73 -29.30 4.56
N GLU A 155 1.05 -30.26 5.41
CA GLU A 155 0.24 -31.45 5.67
C GLU A 155 -1.09 -31.10 6.37
N GLU A 156 -2.05 -32.03 6.36
CA GLU A 156 -3.40 -31.78 6.91
C GLU A 156 -3.37 -31.33 8.38
N GLU A 157 -2.46 -31.87 9.20
CA GLU A 157 -2.26 -31.46 10.60
C GLU A 157 -1.86 -29.97 10.71
N GLN A 158 -1.13 -29.45 9.73
CA GLN A 158 -0.69 -28.04 9.68
C GLN A 158 -1.76 -27.12 9.10
N GLN A 159 -2.61 -27.63 8.20
CA GLN A 159 -3.70 -26.86 7.58
C GLN A 159 -4.95 -26.79 8.47
N ALA A 160 -5.22 -27.84 9.24
CA ALA A 160 -6.46 -27.98 10.00
C ALA A 160 -6.73 -26.78 10.95
N PRO A 161 -5.76 -26.25 11.72
CA PRO A 161 -6.00 -25.08 12.57
C PRO A 161 -6.41 -23.83 11.79
N TYR A 162 -5.82 -23.61 10.61
CA TYR A 162 -6.16 -22.46 9.75
C TYR A 162 -7.57 -22.58 9.20
N ARG A 163 -7.92 -23.79 8.73
CA ARG A 163 -9.28 -24.09 8.22
C ARG A 163 -10.32 -23.88 9.31
N GLN A 164 -10.08 -24.37 10.53
CA GLN A 164 -10.99 -24.21 11.67
C GLN A 164 -11.22 -22.74 12.02
N VAL A 165 -10.16 -21.91 12.03
CA VAL A 165 -10.29 -20.46 12.28
C VAL A 165 -11.10 -19.78 11.18
N VAL A 166 -10.83 -20.09 9.91
CA VAL A 166 -11.58 -19.54 8.77
C VAL A 166 -13.06 -19.93 8.84
N GLU A 167 -13.38 -21.21 9.04
CA GLU A 167 -14.76 -21.71 9.15
C GLU A 167 -15.50 -21.09 10.33
N ALA A 168 -14.83 -20.89 11.47
CA ALA A 168 -15.43 -20.24 12.64
C ALA A 168 -15.73 -18.76 12.40
N LEU A 169 -14.91 -18.06 11.62
CA LEU A 169 -15.15 -16.66 11.23
C LEU A 169 -16.29 -16.56 10.22
N GLU A 170 -16.34 -17.46 9.23
CA GLU A 170 -17.41 -17.53 8.25
C GLU A 170 -18.76 -17.86 8.89
N ALA A 171 -18.78 -18.74 9.90
CA ALA A 171 -19.99 -19.04 10.68
C ALA A 171 -20.56 -17.82 11.43
N LYS A 172 -19.77 -16.75 11.64
CA LYS A 172 -20.23 -15.47 12.20
C LYS A 172 -20.81 -14.51 11.14
N GLY A 173 -20.94 -14.95 9.89
CA GLY A 173 -21.39 -14.10 8.78
C GLY A 173 -20.32 -13.12 8.31
N LEU A 174 -19.05 -13.51 8.41
CA LEU A 174 -17.91 -12.79 7.84
C LEU A 174 -17.44 -13.47 6.55
N SER A 175 -16.71 -12.75 5.71
CA SER A 175 -16.19 -13.30 4.46
C SER A 175 -14.88 -12.64 4.06
N PHE A 176 -14.03 -13.32 3.29
CA PHE A 176 -12.82 -12.72 2.73
C PHE A 176 -13.13 -12.06 1.38
N LEU A 177 -12.91 -10.76 1.26
CA LEU A 177 -13.23 -9.98 0.06
C LEU A 177 -12.24 -10.29 -1.07
N GLN A 178 -12.66 -11.16 -2.00
CA GLN A 178 -11.85 -11.54 -3.17
C GLN A 178 -11.92 -10.46 -4.25
N ALA A 179 -10.92 -9.59 -4.29
CA ALA A 179 -10.77 -8.58 -5.33
C ALA A 179 -9.29 -8.36 -5.65
N ARG A 180 -9.00 -8.06 -6.93
CA ARG A 180 -7.63 -7.75 -7.37
C ARG A 180 -7.11 -6.45 -6.73
N VAL A 181 -7.99 -5.47 -6.58
CA VAL A 181 -7.73 -4.16 -5.99
C VAL A 181 -8.92 -3.80 -5.10
N VAL A 182 -8.67 -3.45 -3.84
CA VAL A 182 -9.68 -3.09 -2.84
C VAL A 182 -9.54 -1.61 -2.52
N MET A 183 -10.47 -0.79 -3.02
CA MET A 183 -10.47 0.66 -2.84
C MET A 183 -11.81 1.20 -2.29
N SER A 184 -12.56 0.34 -1.62
CA SER A 184 -13.91 0.63 -1.09
C SER A 184 -13.93 0.95 0.41
N PHE A 185 -12.82 0.74 1.12
CA PHE A 185 -12.75 0.99 2.56
C PHE A 185 -12.65 2.49 2.86
N ALA A 186 -13.08 2.88 4.07
CA ALA A 186 -12.79 4.23 4.56
C ALA A 186 -11.27 4.47 4.61
N ALA A 187 -10.83 5.72 4.43
CA ALA A 187 -9.43 6.07 4.21
C ALA A 187 -8.49 5.58 5.32
N ASP A 188 -8.93 5.70 6.58
CA ASP A 188 -8.21 5.24 7.77
C ASP A 188 -8.02 3.72 7.78
N GLN A 189 -9.09 2.99 7.51
CA GLN A 189 -9.10 1.53 7.43
C GLN A 189 -8.28 1.02 6.23
N ALA A 190 -8.36 1.72 5.10
CA ALA A 190 -7.59 1.43 3.90
C ALA A 190 -6.09 1.54 4.16
N ALA A 191 -5.65 2.56 4.90
CA ALA A 191 -4.24 2.74 5.25
C ALA A 191 -3.70 1.62 6.16
N ILE A 192 -4.51 1.18 7.14
CA ILE A 192 -4.20 0.00 7.97
C ILE A 192 -4.09 -1.26 7.10
N TYR A 193 -5.08 -1.49 6.25
CA TYR A 193 -5.11 -2.63 5.33
C TYR A 193 -3.92 -2.63 4.36
N ALA A 194 -3.56 -1.49 3.79
CA ALA A 194 -2.43 -1.37 2.86
C ALA A 194 -1.12 -1.80 3.53
N GLN A 195 -0.87 -1.35 4.77
CA GLN A 195 0.29 -1.78 5.54
C GLN A 195 0.26 -3.29 5.82
N ALA A 196 -0.88 -3.82 6.28
CA ALA A 196 -1.05 -5.23 6.58
C ALA A 196 -0.79 -6.10 5.34
N ARG A 197 -1.40 -5.74 4.20
CA ARG A 197 -1.28 -6.45 2.94
C ARG A 197 0.14 -6.46 2.42
N ALA A 198 0.82 -5.32 2.40
CA ALA A 198 2.20 -5.23 1.91
C ALA A 198 3.16 -6.09 2.76
N LEU A 199 3.01 -6.08 4.08
CA LEU A 199 3.87 -6.86 4.98
C LEU A 199 3.58 -8.37 4.90
N ILE A 200 2.31 -8.77 4.80
CA ILE A 200 1.95 -10.19 4.63
C ILE A 200 2.41 -10.70 3.26
N ASP A 201 2.16 -9.95 2.19
CA ASP A 201 2.61 -10.31 0.84
C ASP A 201 4.14 -10.47 0.79
N TRP A 202 4.90 -9.57 1.42
CA TRP A 202 6.35 -9.73 1.50
C TRP A 202 6.77 -10.98 2.29
N ASN A 203 6.15 -11.25 3.45
CA ASN A 203 6.48 -12.44 4.25
C ASN A 203 6.17 -13.75 3.52
N THR A 204 5.07 -13.80 2.77
CA THR A 204 4.68 -15.00 2.02
C THR A 204 5.58 -15.27 0.80
N ARG A 205 6.11 -14.21 0.16
CA ARG A 205 7.00 -14.34 -1.01
C ARG A 205 8.48 -14.53 -0.66
N ASN A 206 8.93 -14.07 0.51
CA ASN A 206 10.36 -14.02 0.87
C ASN A 206 10.75 -15.04 1.94
N THR A 207 10.36 -16.30 1.73
CA THR A 207 10.59 -17.38 2.72
C THR A 207 12.00 -17.98 2.69
N PHE A 208 12.80 -17.64 1.69
CA PHE A 208 14.17 -18.10 1.50
C PHE A 208 15.13 -16.91 1.40
N CYS A 209 16.38 -17.12 1.80
CA CYS A 209 17.42 -16.12 1.77
C CYS A 209 17.93 -15.95 0.32
N GLY A 210 17.84 -14.73 -0.22
CA GLY A 210 18.32 -14.43 -1.57
C GLY A 210 19.84 -14.61 -1.77
N THR A 211 20.64 -14.66 -0.70
CA THR A 211 22.09 -14.88 -0.80
C THR A 211 22.47 -16.36 -0.82
N CYS A 212 21.88 -17.19 0.04
CA CYS A 212 22.32 -18.57 0.24
C CYS A 212 21.26 -19.64 -0.06
N GLY A 213 20.04 -19.23 -0.46
CA GLY A 213 18.94 -20.12 -0.80
C GLY A 213 18.30 -20.86 0.38
N GLN A 214 18.76 -20.64 1.61
CA GLN A 214 18.24 -21.31 2.81
C GLN A 214 16.98 -20.63 3.36
N ARG A 215 16.08 -21.40 3.98
CA ARG A 215 14.87 -20.86 4.63
C ARG A 215 15.22 -19.81 5.70
N THR A 216 14.46 -18.73 5.70
CA THR A 216 14.52 -17.64 6.68
C THR A 216 13.41 -17.76 7.71
N VAL A 217 13.53 -17.03 8.81
CA VAL A 217 12.48 -16.87 9.83
C VAL A 217 12.04 -15.42 9.91
N ALA A 218 10.75 -15.19 10.16
CA ALA A 218 10.24 -13.87 10.43
C ALA A 218 10.65 -13.46 11.85
N VAL A 219 11.26 -12.29 11.99
CA VAL A 219 11.64 -11.67 13.26
C VAL A 219 11.15 -10.22 13.28
N HIS A 220 11.34 -9.51 14.39
CA HIS A 220 10.83 -8.16 14.59
C HIS A 220 9.31 -8.06 14.29
N SER A 221 8.52 -9.00 14.83
CA SER A 221 7.08 -9.13 14.51
C SER A 221 6.81 -9.07 12.99
N GLY A 222 7.55 -9.89 12.24
CA GLY A 222 7.40 -10.05 10.79
C GLY A 222 7.78 -8.83 9.93
N THR A 223 8.50 -7.84 10.46
CA THR A 223 9.06 -6.75 9.64
C THR A 223 10.54 -6.94 9.29
N LYS A 224 11.08 -8.12 9.56
CA LYS A 224 12.44 -8.52 9.17
C LYS A 224 12.48 -10.04 8.93
N ARG A 225 13.27 -10.50 7.97
CA ARG A 225 13.59 -11.92 7.76
C ARG A 225 15.03 -12.14 8.19
N ALA A 226 15.23 -13.06 9.13
CA ALA A 226 16.56 -13.47 9.57
C ALA A 226 16.93 -14.82 8.94
N CYS A 227 18.20 -15.01 8.58
CA CYS A 227 18.72 -16.26 8.07
C CYS A 227 19.45 -17.03 9.19
N PRO A 228 18.85 -18.07 9.79
CA PRO A 228 19.50 -18.86 10.84
C PRO A 228 20.85 -19.39 10.39
N ALA A 229 21.84 -19.33 11.30
CA ALA A 229 23.21 -19.81 11.07
C ALA A 229 23.29 -21.34 11.06
N THR A 230 22.41 -21.99 11.80
CA THR A 230 22.33 -23.45 11.92
C THR A 230 20.91 -23.92 11.60
N ASP A 231 20.76 -25.22 11.39
CA ASP A 231 19.48 -25.88 11.22
C ASP A 231 19.53 -27.24 11.91
N ARG A 232 18.72 -27.42 12.96
CA ARG A 232 18.68 -28.66 13.75
C ARG A 232 18.22 -29.87 12.94
N ALA A 233 17.54 -29.65 11.81
CA ALA A 233 17.22 -30.73 10.87
C ALA A 233 18.45 -31.24 10.10
N ARG A 234 19.52 -30.45 10.00
CA ARG A 234 20.72 -30.74 9.19
C ARG A 234 22.02 -30.40 9.92
N PRO A 235 22.29 -30.99 11.11
CA PRO A 235 23.43 -30.61 11.94
C PRO A 235 24.78 -30.92 11.28
N ALA A 236 24.87 -31.98 10.47
CA ALA A 236 26.12 -32.43 9.86
C ALA A 236 26.60 -31.58 8.67
N ALA A 237 25.71 -30.86 7.99
CA ALA A 237 26.05 -30.11 6.77
C ALA A 237 26.41 -28.64 7.05
N GLY A 238 26.02 -28.12 8.22
CA GLY A 238 26.00 -26.67 8.47
C GLY A 238 25.14 -25.92 7.46
N ARG A 239 25.07 -24.59 7.59
CA ARG A 239 24.53 -23.73 6.52
C ARG A 239 25.66 -22.97 5.85
N PRO A 240 25.60 -22.75 4.52
CA PRO A 240 26.63 -22.00 3.80
C PRO A 240 26.83 -20.60 4.39
N ALA A 241 28.02 -20.04 4.20
CA ALA A 241 28.31 -18.65 4.54
C ALA A 241 27.29 -17.72 3.85
N CYS A 242 26.85 -16.70 4.56
CA CYS A 242 25.75 -15.84 4.12
C CYS A 242 25.97 -14.42 4.62
N SER A 243 26.16 -13.47 3.71
CA SER A 243 26.41 -12.07 4.06
C SER A 243 25.27 -11.44 4.84
N THR A 244 24.03 -11.87 4.62
CA THR A 244 22.86 -11.37 5.39
C THR A 244 22.94 -11.66 6.89
N ARG A 245 23.87 -12.52 7.35
CA ARG A 245 24.12 -12.81 8.77
C ARG A 245 25.21 -11.92 9.37
N THR A 246 26.06 -11.34 8.52
CA THR A 246 27.24 -10.57 8.95
C THR A 246 27.12 -9.08 8.65
N THR A 247 26.24 -8.70 7.72
CA THR A 247 26.00 -7.32 7.34
C THR A 247 24.51 -7.00 7.29
N ILE A 248 24.19 -5.70 7.35
CA ILE A 248 22.84 -5.22 7.05
C ILE A 248 22.59 -5.44 5.57
N SER A 249 21.53 -6.18 5.25
CA SER A 249 21.13 -6.50 3.88
C SER A 249 19.68 -6.10 3.64
N ASN A 250 19.42 -5.45 2.52
CA ASN A 250 18.07 -5.11 2.06
C ASN A 250 17.17 -6.36 1.87
N LEU A 251 17.76 -7.53 1.61
CA LEU A 251 17.05 -8.82 1.52
C LEU A 251 16.33 -9.20 2.82
N SER A 252 16.76 -8.64 3.96
CA SER A 252 16.17 -8.90 5.26
C SER A 252 14.96 -8.02 5.56
N PHE A 253 14.64 -7.01 4.76
CA PHE A 253 13.61 -6.01 5.06
C PHE A 253 12.51 -5.96 3.98
N PRO A 254 11.28 -5.52 4.35
CA PRO A 254 10.20 -5.32 3.39
C PRO A 254 10.62 -4.39 2.24
N ARG A 255 10.21 -4.77 1.03
CA ARG A 255 10.49 -4.01 -0.20
C ARG A 255 9.39 -2.99 -0.45
N THR A 256 9.75 -1.84 -1.02
CA THR A 256 8.83 -0.86 -1.57
C THR A 256 9.39 -0.39 -2.90
N ASP A 257 8.65 -0.59 -3.97
CA ASP A 257 9.08 -0.27 -5.33
C ASP A 257 8.64 1.15 -5.69
N PRO A 258 9.56 2.11 -5.89
CA PRO A 258 9.21 3.46 -6.31
C PRO A 258 8.69 3.45 -7.76
N THR A 259 7.53 4.06 -7.96
CA THR A 259 6.87 4.15 -9.27
C THR A 259 6.45 5.60 -9.48
N VAL A 260 6.92 6.23 -10.55
CA VAL A 260 6.48 7.59 -10.90
C VAL A 260 5.10 7.53 -11.53
N ILE A 261 4.30 8.58 -11.34
CA ILE A 261 3.03 8.76 -12.03
C ILE A 261 2.83 10.25 -12.28
N VAL A 262 2.60 10.64 -13.54
CA VAL A 262 2.75 12.04 -13.94
C VAL A 262 1.57 12.58 -14.74
N ALA A 263 1.05 13.73 -14.29
CA ALA A 263 0.16 14.55 -15.09
C ALA A 263 1.00 15.51 -15.96
N VAL A 264 0.92 15.36 -17.28
CA VAL A 264 1.73 16.10 -18.24
C VAL A 264 0.89 17.18 -18.92
N LEU A 265 1.28 18.43 -18.76
CA LEU A 265 0.67 19.60 -19.41
C LEU A 265 1.34 19.89 -20.74
N SER A 266 0.54 20.31 -21.72
CA SER A 266 1.02 20.87 -22.97
C SER A 266 1.88 22.13 -22.74
N ALA A 267 2.63 22.54 -23.75
CA ALA A 267 3.49 23.72 -23.68
C ALA A 267 2.69 25.00 -23.36
N ASP A 268 1.45 25.10 -23.88
CA ASP A 268 0.50 26.19 -23.60
C ASP A 268 -0.34 25.99 -22.32
N ALA A 269 -0.16 24.86 -21.63
CA ALA A 269 -0.91 24.45 -20.45
C ALA A 269 -2.44 24.48 -20.62
N GLN A 270 -2.95 24.25 -21.84
CA GLN A 270 -4.39 24.14 -22.12
C GLN A 270 -4.87 22.70 -22.26
N ARG A 271 -3.94 21.73 -22.36
CA ARG A 271 -4.22 20.32 -22.56
C ARG A 271 -3.42 19.45 -21.59
N ILE A 272 -3.93 18.28 -21.28
CA ILE A 272 -3.25 17.24 -20.51
C ILE A 272 -3.06 15.99 -21.39
N LEU A 273 -1.88 15.38 -21.32
CA LEU A 273 -1.61 14.11 -21.97
C LEU A 273 -2.08 12.98 -21.06
N LEU A 274 -2.92 12.09 -21.61
CA LEU A 274 -3.36 10.87 -20.93
C LEU A 274 -3.14 9.67 -21.85
N GLY A 275 -2.81 8.54 -21.23
CA GLY A 275 -2.58 7.25 -21.91
C GLY A 275 -3.58 6.19 -21.46
N ARG A 276 -3.72 5.15 -22.28
CA ARG A 276 -4.46 3.93 -21.92
C ARG A 276 -3.72 2.68 -22.37
N GLY A 277 -3.77 1.64 -21.54
CA GLY A 277 -3.31 0.30 -21.91
C GLY A 277 -4.42 -0.54 -22.54
N LYS A 278 -4.04 -1.58 -23.30
CA LYS A 278 -4.96 -2.49 -24.02
C LYS A 278 -6.03 -3.17 -23.14
N ARG A 279 -5.78 -3.28 -21.83
CA ARG A 279 -6.69 -3.93 -20.87
C ARG A 279 -7.70 -2.97 -20.26
N PHE A 280 -7.57 -1.67 -20.51
CA PHE A 280 -8.48 -0.68 -19.92
C PHE A 280 -9.82 -0.70 -20.65
N PRO A 281 -10.95 -0.46 -19.95
CA PRO A 281 -12.24 -0.27 -20.59
C PRO A 281 -12.18 0.83 -21.67
N PRO A 282 -12.99 0.77 -22.74
CA PRO A 282 -13.02 1.82 -23.75
C PRO A 282 -13.18 3.21 -23.14
N HIS A 283 -12.49 4.19 -23.72
CA HIS A 283 -12.48 5.61 -23.31
C HIS A 283 -11.94 5.89 -21.89
N TRP A 284 -11.41 4.89 -21.19
CA TRP A 284 -10.77 5.06 -19.89
C TRP A 284 -9.29 5.34 -20.06
N TYR A 285 -8.86 6.55 -19.69
CA TYR A 285 -7.49 7.03 -19.75
C TYR A 285 -6.98 7.43 -18.36
N SER A 286 -5.67 7.41 -18.18
CA SER A 286 -4.98 7.79 -16.95
C SER A 286 -3.70 8.55 -17.27
N THR A 287 -3.10 9.16 -16.24
CA THR A 287 -1.72 9.64 -16.27
C THR A 287 -0.74 8.50 -16.57
N LEU A 288 0.39 8.83 -17.19
CA LEU A 288 1.49 7.89 -17.47
C LEU A 288 2.22 7.53 -16.18
N ALA A 289 2.76 6.30 -16.10
CA ALA A 289 3.42 5.81 -14.90
C ALA A 289 4.37 4.66 -15.19
N GLY A 290 5.53 4.67 -14.52
CA GLY A 290 6.52 3.60 -14.67
C GLY A 290 7.48 3.51 -13.48
N PHE A 291 8.31 2.48 -13.46
CA PHE A 291 9.20 2.22 -12.33
C PHE A 291 10.41 3.16 -12.37
N VAL A 292 10.87 3.59 -11.19
CA VAL A 292 12.16 4.28 -11.09
C VAL A 292 13.28 3.25 -11.22
N GLU A 293 14.24 3.50 -12.11
CA GLU A 293 15.38 2.62 -12.30
C GLU A 293 16.49 2.83 -11.24
N PRO A 294 17.37 1.83 -11.02
CA PRO A 294 18.52 2.02 -10.15
C PRO A 294 19.40 3.20 -10.55
N ALA A 295 19.75 4.05 -9.58
CA ALA A 295 20.53 5.27 -9.76
C ALA A 295 19.84 6.38 -10.59
N GLU A 296 18.52 6.33 -10.68
CA GLU A 296 17.70 7.38 -11.30
C GLU A 296 17.05 8.28 -10.23
N SER A 297 16.94 9.58 -10.51
CA SER A 297 16.11 10.48 -9.71
C SER A 297 14.63 10.34 -10.09
N VAL A 298 13.70 10.75 -9.24
CA VAL A 298 12.26 10.69 -9.58
C VAL A 298 11.97 11.58 -10.79
N GLU A 299 12.61 12.73 -10.88
CA GLU A 299 12.46 13.67 -11.98
C GLU A 299 13.01 13.12 -13.29
N ASP A 300 14.13 12.39 -13.26
CA ASP A 300 14.69 11.74 -14.45
C ASP A 300 13.79 10.59 -14.92
N ALA A 301 13.29 9.77 -13.98
CA ALA A 301 12.34 8.70 -14.28
C ALA A 301 11.07 9.25 -14.94
N VAL A 302 10.52 10.36 -14.46
CA VAL A 302 9.38 11.02 -15.09
C VAL A 302 9.68 11.41 -16.55
N ARG A 303 10.88 11.93 -16.83
CA ARG A 303 11.26 12.33 -18.19
C ARG A 303 11.48 11.12 -19.09
N ARG A 304 12.14 10.08 -18.58
CA ARG A 304 12.37 8.84 -19.31
C ARG A 304 11.05 8.16 -19.66
N GLU A 305 10.20 7.88 -18.68
CA GLU A 305 8.94 7.16 -18.87
C GLU A 305 8.01 7.87 -19.88
N VAL A 306 7.87 9.20 -19.79
CA VAL A 306 7.01 9.94 -20.74
C VAL A 306 7.59 9.96 -22.15
N TRP A 307 8.92 10.01 -22.28
CA TRP A 307 9.57 9.93 -23.58
C TRP A 307 9.48 8.51 -24.18
N GLU A 308 9.67 7.46 -23.38
CA GLU A 308 9.58 6.06 -23.81
C GLU A 308 8.14 5.67 -24.22
N GLU A 309 7.14 6.04 -23.42
CA GLU A 309 5.75 5.64 -23.70
C GLU A 309 5.03 6.53 -24.72
N ALA A 310 5.37 7.82 -24.79
CA ALA A 310 4.63 8.79 -25.61
C ALA A 310 5.49 9.67 -26.52
N GLY A 311 6.81 9.60 -26.47
CA GLY A 311 7.72 10.40 -27.30
C GLY A 311 7.77 11.89 -26.94
N VAL A 312 7.12 12.30 -25.86
CA VAL A 312 6.97 13.72 -25.46
C VAL A 312 8.14 14.15 -24.59
N THR A 313 8.76 15.30 -24.91
CA THR A 313 9.89 15.83 -24.12
C THR A 313 9.42 16.83 -23.06
N LEU A 314 9.75 16.54 -21.81
CA LEU A 314 9.38 17.36 -20.66
C LEU A 314 10.47 18.38 -20.26
N SER A 315 10.03 19.50 -19.69
CA SER A 315 10.90 20.49 -19.06
C SER A 315 10.97 20.32 -17.54
N ARG A 316 10.21 21.13 -16.79
CA ARG A 316 10.16 21.12 -15.34
C ARG A 316 9.23 20.00 -14.85
N VAL A 317 9.71 19.27 -13.86
CA VAL A 317 8.96 18.27 -13.12
C VAL A 317 8.81 18.78 -11.69
N VAL A 318 7.59 18.71 -11.15
CA VAL A 318 7.27 19.09 -9.77
C VAL A 318 6.65 17.88 -9.08
N LEU A 319 7.29 17.42 -8.00
CA LEU A 319 6.74 16.38 -7.14
C LEU A 319 5.54 16.94 -6.37
N HIS A 320 4.39 16.28 -6.48
CA HIS A 320 3.14 16.74 -5.88
C HIS A 320 2.84 16.03 -4.56
N SER A 321 2.75 14.70 -4.60
CA SER A 321 2.33 13.88 -3.46
C SER A 321 2.70 12.42 -3.71
N SER A 322 2.56 11.54 -2.72
CA SER A 322 2.73 10.11 -2.91
C SER A 322 1.54 9.29 -2.40
N GLN A 323 1.38 8.09 -2.95
CA GLN A 323 0.33 7.13 -2.58
C GLN A 323 0.96 5.75 -2.41
N PRO A 324 0.89 5.14 -1.21
CA PRO A 324 1.18 3.72 -1.06
C PRO A 324 0.23 2.90 -1.94
N TRP A 325 0.75 1.93 -2.68
CA TRP A 325 -0.03 1.07 -3.54
C TRP A 325 0.30 -0.40 -3.26
N PRO A 326 -0.49 -1.08 -2.40
CA PRO A 326 -0.14 -2.38 -1.83
C PRO A 326 -0.41 -3.54 -2.82
N TYR A 327 -0.20 -3.32 -4.12
CA TYR A 327 -0.45 -4.29 -5.19
C TYR A 327 0.74 -4.36 -6.17
N PRO A 328 1.83 -5.06 -5.82
CA PRO A 328 2.06 -5.75 -4.56
C PRO A 328 2.65 -4.87 -3.45
N ALA A 329 3.57 -3.95 -3.79
CA ALA A 329 4.29 -3.12 -2.81
C ALA A 329 4.88 -1.84 -3.43
N ASN A 330 4.12 -1.11 -4.25
CA ASN A 330 4.62 0.10 -4.90
C ASN A 330 4.41 1.34 -4.00
N LEU A 331 5.28 2.33 -4.16
CA LEU A 331 5.03 3.70 -3.71
C LEU A 331 4.88 4.56 -4.96
N MET A 332 3.64 4.96 -5.24
CA MET A 332 3.35 5.86 -6.36
C MET A 332 3.80 7.26 -5.97
N ILE A 333 4.72 7.83 -6.74
CA ILE A 333 5.26 9.18 -6.54
C ILE A 333 4.67 10.05 -7.64
N GLY A 334 3.69 10.87 -7.25
CA GLY A 334 2.94 11.72 -8.15
C GLY A 334 3.72 12.98 -8.52
N ALA A 335 3.79 13.27 -9.81
CA ALA A 335 4.41 14.46 -10.36
C ALA A 335 3.47 15.21 -11.30
N ILE A 336 3.72 16.50 -11.46
CA ILE A 336 3.15 17.35 -12.50
C ILE A 336 4.33 17.83 -13.34
N ALA A 337 4.24 17.67 -14.65
CA ALA A 337 5.28 18.08 -15.57
C ALA A 337 4.71 18.87 -16.73
N GLN A 338 5.54 19.70 -17.35
CA GLN A 338 5.16 20.49 -18.51
C GLN A 338 6.10 20.19 -19.68
N VAL A 339 5.54 20.09 -20.88
CA VAL A 339 6.32 19.96 -22.12
C VAL A 339 7.24 21.17 -22.31
N SER A 340 8.43 20.95 -22.89
CA SER A 340 9.42 22.01 -23.10
C SER A 340 9.00 23.08 -24.11
N ASP A 341 8.43 22.65 -25.24
CA ASP A 341 7.85 23.52 -26.27
C ASP A 341 6.88 22.73 -27.17
N ALA A 342 6.13 23.44 -28.01
CA ALA A 342 5.12 22.83 -28.88
C ALA A 342 5.68 21.81 -29.90
N ALA A 343 6.96 21.89 -30.28
CA ALA A 343 7.57 20.93 -31.19
C ALA A 343 7.82 19.57 -30.51
N HIS A 344 7.85 19.54 -29.18
CA HIS A 344 8.03 18.34 -28.37
C HIS A 344 6.72 17.70 -27.89
N GLU A 345 5.57 18.13 -28.41
CA GLU A 345 4.25 17.54 -28.08
C GLU A 345 3.85 16.36 -28.99
N ALA A 346 4.65 16.06 -30.01
CA ALA A 346 4.35 15.01 -30.97
C ALA A 346 4.34 13.64 -30.29
N ILE A 347 3.17 12.99 -30.27
CA ILE A 347 2.99 11.68 -29.64
C ILE A 347 3.53 10.58 -30.57
N THR A 348 4.42 9.75 -30.03
CA THR A 348 4.97 8.56 -30.70
C THR A 348 4.92 7.37 -29.74
N LEU A 349 4.17 6.32 -30.10
CA LEU A 349 4.03 5.08 -29.31
C LEU A 349 4.95 3.95 -29.81
N GLU A 350 5.95 4.28 -30.63
CA GLU A 350 6.82 3.30 -31.31
C GLU A 350 8.03 2.87 -30.46
N HIS A 351 8.42 3.68 -29.47
CA HIS A 351 9.58 3.41 -28.62
C HIS A 351 9.29 2.27 -27.64
N ASP A 352 8.14 2.32 -26.97
CA ASP A 352 7.64 1.23 -26.13
C ASP A 352 6.14 0.95 -26.36
N PRO A 353 5.75 -0.22 -26.92
CA PRO A 353 4.36 -0.54 -27.24
C PRO A 353 3.51 -0.98 -26.02
N GLU A 354 3.74 -0.38 -24.84
CA GLU A 354 2.94 -0.61 -23.64
C GLU A 354 1.54 0.03 -23.72
N LEU A 355 1.48 1.27 -24.23
CA LEU A 355 0.22 1.99 -24.44
C LEU A 355 -0.50 1.52 -25.70
N GLU A 356 -1.82 1.42 -25.62
CA GLU A 356 -2.68 1.24 -26.80
C GLU A 356 -2.92 2.57 -27.50
N ASP A 357 -3.07 3.64 -26.73
CA ASP A 357 -3.34 4.99 -27.23
C ASP A 357 -2.90 6.03 -26.20
N ALA A 358 -2.42 7.18 -26.67
CA ALA A 358 -2.13 8.35 -25.86
C ALA A 358 -2.59 9.61 -26.60
N ARG A 359 -3.25 10.52 -25.90
CA ARG A 359 -3.91 11.69 -26.50
C ARG A 359 -3.81 12.90 -25.59
N TRP A 360 -3.75 14.06 -26.25
CA TRP A 360 -3.96 15.35 -25.61
C TRP A 360 -5.46 15.59 -25.45
N PHE A 361 -5.88 15.94 -24.23
CA PHE A 361 -7.26 16.28 -23.88
C PHE A 361 -7.32 17.73 -23.40
N ASP A 362 -8.29 18.50 -23.91
CA ASP A 362 -8.51 19.87 -23.48
C ASP A 362 -8.96 19.90 -22.01
N ILE A 363 -8.54 20.92 -21.25
CA ILE A 363 -8.91 21.04 -19.83
C ILE A 363 -10.44 20.99 -19.63
N ALA A 364 -11.23 21.59 -20.53
CA ALA A 364 -12.69 21.56 -20.44
C ALA A 364 -13.29 20.15 -20.56
N GLU A 365 -12.70 19.29 -21.41
CA GLU A 365 -13.11 17.88 -21.55
C GLU A 365 -12.77 17.09 -20.29
N VAL A 366 -11.60 17.37 -19.71
CA VAL A 366 -11.13 16.74 -18.46
C VAL A 366 -11.99 17.15 -17.27
N GLU A 367 -12.37 18.42 -17.17
CA GLU A 367 -13.28 18.93 -16.15
C GLU A 367 -14.65 18.23 -16.20
N GLU A 368 -15.17 18.02 -17.41
CA GLU A 368 -16.42 17.28 -17.61
C GLU A 368 -16.28 15.82 -17.21
N ALA A 369 -15.18 15.16 -17.59
CA ALA A 369 -14.89 13.79 -17.18
C ALA A 369 -14.69 13.66 -15.66
N LEU A 370 -14.13 14.66 -14.98
CA LEU A 370 -13.99 14.67 -13.52
C LEU A 370 -15.33 14.82 -12.78
N ARG A 371 -16.34 15.40 -13.43
CA ARG A 371 -17.71 15.49 -12.89
C ARG A 371 -18.47 14.19 -13.13
N ASN A 372 -18.46 13.69 -14.37
CA ASN A 372 -19.43 12.69 -14.84
C ASN A 372 -18.81 11.38 -15.33
N GLY A 373 -17.48 11.34 -15.54
CA GLY A 373 -16.75 10.23 -16.15
C GLY A 373 -15.79 9.47 -15.22
N VAL A 374 -15.86 9.64 -13.90
CA VAL A 374 -15.00 8.94 -12.95
C VAL A 374 -15.54 7.55 -12.60
N SER A 375 -14.71 6.51 -12.70
CA SER A 375 -15.09 5.15 -12.26
C SER A 375 -13.86 4.33 -11.89
N ALA A 376 -14.02 3.32 -11.03
CA ALA A 376 -12.98 2.33 -10.81
C ALA A 376 -12.72 1.52 -12.10
N LEU A 377 -11.54 0.90 -12.16
CA LEU A 377 -11.16 0.10 -13.32
C LEU A 377 -12.03 -1.16 -13.39
N GLY A 378 -12.84 -1.26 -14.45
CA GLY A 378 -13.75 -2.39 -14.68
C GLY A 378 -15.21 -2.13 -14.30
N ASP A 379 -15.49 -1.06 -13.56
CA ASP A 379 -16.85 -0.64 -13.27
C ASP A 379 -17.49 0.07 -14.47
N ALA A 380 -18.83 0.06 -14.51
CA ALA A 380 -19.59 0.88 -15.43
C ALA A 380 -19.43 2.37 -15.08
N PRO A 381 -19.52 3.28 -16.06
CA PRO A 381 -19.54 4.71 -15.78
C PRO A 381 -20.79 5.11 -14.98
N GLY A 382 -20.76 6.29 -14.35
CA GLY A 382 -21.89 6.83 -13.60
C GLY A 382 -23.12 7.10 -14.48
N PRO A 383 -24.31 7.28 -13.88
CA PRO A 383 -25.57 7.46 -14.62
C PRO A 383 -25.62 8.72 -15.49
N GLU A 384 -24.79 9.73 -15.18
CA GLU A 384 -24.72 11.02 -15.89
C GLU A 384 -23.65 11.02 -16.99
N TYR A 385 -22.99 9.89 -17.24
CA TYR A 385 -21.94 9.77 -18.25
C TYR A 385 -22.51 9.81 -19.67
N THR A 386 -21.85 10.56 -20.53
CA THR A 386 -22.14 10.59 -21.97
C THR A 386 -21.36 9.49 -22.68
N GLU A 387 -22.04 8.59 -23.39
CA GLU A 387 -21.42 7.48 -24.09
C GLU A 387 -20.32 7.97 -25.06
N GLY A 388 -19.14 7.35 -25.00
CA GLY A 388 -17.96 7.72 -25.79
C GLY A 388 -17.12 8.90 -25.25
N ALA A 389 -17.55 9.56 -24.17
CA ALA A 389 -16.77 10.63 -23.53
C ALA A 389 -15.55 10.10 -22.76
N LEU A 390 -14.61 10.98 -22.41
CA LEU A 390 -13.45 10.63 -21.60
C LEU A 390 -13.88 10.07 -20.23
N ARG A 391 -13.28 8.94 -19.84
CA ARG A 391 -13.41 8.35 -18.50
C ARG A 391 -12.09 8.43 -17.76
N LEU A 392 -12.16 8.73 -16.47
CA LEU A 392 -11.02 8.95 -15.60
C LEU A 392 -11.01 8.02 -14.39
N PRO A 393 -9.85 7.84 -13.74
CA PRO A 393 -9.74 7.07 -12.51
C PRO A 393 -10.60 7.65 -11.38
N PRO A 394 -10.98 6.85 -10.37
CA PRO A 394 -11.81 7.32 -9.27
C PRO A 394 -11.03 8.30 -8.37
N PRO A 395 -11.70 9.10 -7.53
CA PRO A 395 -11.04 10.05 -6.63
C PRO A 395 -10.00 9.44 -5.69
N THR A 396 -10.12 8.16 -5.36
CA THR A 396 -9.16 7.43 -4.52
C THR A 396 -7.84 7.09 -5.23
N ALA A 397 -7.76 7.20 -6.55
CA ALA A 397 -6.52 7.00 -7.30
C ALA A 397 -5.70 8.30 -7.38
N ILE A 398 -4.38 8.21 -7.15
CA ILE A 398 -3.47 9.36 -7.25
C ILE A 398 -3.50 10.01 -8.64
N ALA A 399 -3.74 9.24 -9.70
CA ALA A 399 -3.96 9.78 -11.06
C ALA A 399 -5.07 10.84 -11.09
N ASN A 400 -6.20 10.60 -10.42
CA ASN A 400 -7.30 11.57 -10.34
C ASN A 400 -6.88 12.83 -9.57
N GLN A 401 -6.15 12.65 -8.47
CA GLN A 401 -5.64 13.77 -7.65
C GLN A 401 -4.65 14.64 -8.45
N LEU A 402 -3.76 14.01 -9.22
CA LEU A 402 -2.82 14.72 -10.09
C LEU A 402 -3.52 15.46 -11.22
N ILE A 403 -4.52 14.84 -11.86
CA ILE A 403 -5.30 15.49 -12.91
C ILE A 403 -6.02 16.73 -12.34
N ARG A 404 -6.68 16.61 -11.18
CA ARG A 404 -7.33 17.75 -10.50
C ARG A 404 -6.34 18.88 -10.21
N ALA A 405 -5.20 18.56 -9.62
CA ALA A 405 -4.16 19.53 -9.31
C ALA A 405 -3.56 20.18 -10.58
N ALA A 406 -3.41 19.41 -11.66
CA ALA A 406 -2.84 19.88 -12.91
C ALA A 406 -3.79 20.76 -13.73
N ILE A 407 -5.11 20.64 -13.57
CA ILE A 407 -6.05 21.56 -14.23
C ILE A 407 -6.43 22.76 -13.37
N SER A 408 -6.23 22.67 -12.05
CA SER A 408 -6.53 23.74 -11.11
C SER A 408 -5.38 24.74 -10.91
N ILE A 409 -4.36 24.73 -11.77
CA ILE A 409 -3.02 25.23 -11.45
C ILE A 409 -2.98 26.69 -10.98
N ASP A 410 -2.73 26.80 -9.68
CA ASP A 410 -2.09 27.89 -8.92
C ASP A 410 -0.65 27.48 -8.50
N LEU A 411 0.03 26.59 -9.25
CA LEU A 411 1.21 25.91 -8.70
C LEU A 411 2.45 26.79 -8.44
N LEU A 412 2.55 28.02 -8.96
CA LEU A 412 3.68 28.93 -8.69
C LEU A 412 3.32 30.44 -8.83
N GLY A 413 2.29 30.90 -8.12
CA GLY A 413 2.11 32.34 -7.84
C GLY A 413 1.69 33.22 -9.00
N GLY A 414 0.62 32.85 -9.72
CA GLY A 414 -0.14 33.79 -10.55
C GLY A 414 -1.45 34.13 -9.84
N GLU A 415 -1.67 35.38 -9.46
CA GLU A 415 -2.95 35.82 -8.89
C GLU A 415 -4.12 35.42 -9.80
N LYS A 416 -4.93 34.44 -9.38
CA LYS A 416 -6.34 34.38 -9.76
C LYS A 416 -7.20 34.23 -8.52
N ASN A 417 -7.86 35.33 -8.16
CA ASN A 417 -9.08 35.31 -7.36
C ASN A 417 -10.08 34.36 -8.04
N SER A 418 -10.22 33.13 -7.55
CA SER A 418 -11.37 32.29 -7.86
C SER A 418 -12.20 32.12 -6.59
N LYS A 419 -13.35 32.79 -6.59
CA LYS A 419 -14.46 32.44 -5.71
C LYS A 419 -15.01 31.11 -6.21
N ILE A 420 -14.72 30.04 -5.48
CA ILE A 420 -15.58 28.86 -5.39
C ILE A 420 -15.97 28.71 -3.93
#